data_AF-A0AAV1GYM8-F1
#
_entry.id   AF-A0AAV1GYM8-F1
#
_cell.length_a   1.000
_cell.length_b   1.000
_cell.length_c   1.000
_cell.angle_alpha   90.00
_cell.angle_beta   90.00
_cell.angle_gamma   90.00
#
_symmetry.space_group_name_H-M   'P 1'
#
loop_
_entity.id
_entity.type
_entity.pdbx_description
1 polymer ?
#
loop_
_entity_poly.entity_id
_entity_poly.type
_entity_poly.pdbx_seq_one_letter_code
_entity_poly.pdbx_strand_id
1 'polypeptide(L)'
;MEEFGKDPEEAPGPENQQERSSLQSGEADEEVHEDVNEEPHNQQPEDKKVEESEKMVLSQRILTLQRELPEQIRNIQTAADAKESMRRTEQEKACRLRLELLENDVKSSQEKFGEIIGEWSTANQKITPQELQELLNNQQKLSSALLDDKKRVINELQQELKVGDDRYVKDLRKHAEELGLMMERVEDQIKTLKMAYREELAHIQRINQQESEVLLTTDKAEWEQRLKALWDKELDRLMQRQEKVEEYNEKVEDVVLETRDQFNDKQLGHNEKLMAMVRERKQLEAASMSTQRILTVIPKPDGPDNLIQRKLRLVRKEMLNLKAQYSSQQKCITQMKRQLTDRRNRIVQQHGHTQKKIQHFAVADVKKFEQMWLMIEDEVKQLVERVLVLDSIIYKQHLGLAWERPHMAFMGRSGLIQPQKQTQSPTHQAVTQVIRTQDLQGSQRMTDASVGPMLKTDAESVTTEVHKAESEGGAEVEERKLSNEALKTVMELLCDELGFLFEEKFLSQLAPLEEEEQAVMKLSSLFSAFGISKREVPRLAQVLLKHKNQKRLQTEVRRDTDDGCSGQSLFQHFP
;
A
#
# COMPACT_ATOMS: atom_id res chain seq x y z
N MET A 1 -46.79 2.96 53.89
CA MET A 1 -46.39 4.35 54.16
C MET A 1 -45.51 4.75 52.99
N GLU A 2 -46.06 5.00 51.79
CA GLU A 2 -47.29 5.75 51.43
C GLU A 2 -47.18 7.24 51.84
N GLU A 3 -47.61 8.24 51.05
CA GLU A 3 -47.86 8.33 49.59
C GLU A 3 -48.06 9.83 49.25
N PHE A 4 -47.98 10.23 47.97
CA PHE A 4 -48.20 11.59 47.42
C PHE A 4 -47.29 12.73 47.93
N GLY A 5 -46.98 13.79 47.17
CA GLY A 5 -47.20 14.01 45.72
C GLY A 5 -47.91 15.33 45.39
N LYS A 6 -47.18 16.31 44.82
CA LYS A 6 -47.72 17.37 43.94
C LYS A 6 -46.63 18.26 43.32
N ASP A 7 -46.71 18.46 42.01
CA ASP A 7 -46.20 19.66 41.32
C ASP A 7 -47.21 20.83 41.45
N PRO A 8 -46.92 22.04 40.93
CA PRO A 8 -47.36 22.31 39.54
C PRO A 8 -46.46 23.27 38.72
N GLU A 9 -46.73 23.33 37.40
CA GLU A 9 -46.67 24.51 36.49
C GLU A 9 -45.34 25.30 36.31
N GLU A 10 -45.07 25.95 35.16
CA GLU A 10 -45.27 25.56 33.76
C GLU A 10 -44.30 26.38 32.86
N ALA A 11 -44.22 26.08 31.56
CA ALA A 11 -43.41 26.82 30.58
C ALA A 11 -44.23 28.01 29.97
N PRO A 12 -43.81 28.79 28.94
CA PRO A 12 -42.92 28.45 27.80
C PRO A 12 -41.87 29.51 27.40
N GLY A 13 -41.07 29.19 26.37
CA GLY A 13 -40.38 30.18 25.53
C GLY A 13 -41.12 30.39 24.19
N PRO A 14 -40.60 31.23 23.26
CA PRO A 14 -41.20 31.43 21.95
C PRO A 14 -40.31 30.99 20.77
N GLU A 15 -40.93 30.38 19.75
CA GLU A 15 -40.41 30.33 18.37
C GLU A 15 -41.17 31.29 17.46
N ASN A 16 -40.51 31.73 16.38
CA ASN A 16 -41.03 32.21 15.09
C ASN A 16 -42.45 32.81 14.97
N GLN A 17 -42.50 34.03 14.42
CA GLN A 17 -43.25 34.26 13.17
C GLN A 17 -42.78 35.48 12.37
N GLN A 18 -43.04 35.45 11.06
CA GLN A 18 -42.78 36.52 10.09
C GLN A 18 -44.08 37.31 9.82
N GLU A 19 -43.99 38.60 9.49
CA GLU A 19 -44.31 39.13 8.14
C GLU A 19 -44.52 40.68 8.10
N ARG A 20 -43.89 41.31 7.09
CA ARG A 20 -44.30 42.49 6.29
C ARG A 20 -44.91 43.74 6.96
N SER A 21 -44.24 44.89 6.80
CA SER A 21 -44.90 46.10 6.23
C SER A 21 -43.92 47.00 5.46
N SER A 22 -44.32 47.33 4.24
CA SER A 22 -43.70 48.10 3.16
C SER A 22 -43.32 49.58 3.41
N LEU A 23 -42.23 50.04 2.73
CA LEU A 23 -41.98 51.40 2.19
C LEU A 23 -41.75 52.56 3.21
N GLN A 24 -41.06 53.69 2.92
CA GLN A 24 -40.53 54.26 1.67
C GLN A 24 -39.34 55.23 1.94
N SER A 25 -38.62 55.66 0.88
CA SER A 25 -37.52 56.65 0.84
C SER A 25 -36.19 56.25 1.54
N GLY A 26 -35.02 56.70 1.10
CA GLY A 26 -34.67 57.52 -0.09
C GLY A 26 -33.23 58.07 0.03
N GLU A 27 -32.56 58.32 -1.11
CA GLU A 27 -31.15 58.74 -1.23
C GLU A 27 -30.16 57.62 -0.76
N ALA A 28 -29.34 56.95 -1.59
CA ALA A 28 -28.50 57.30 -2.75
C ALA A 28 -27.08 57.77 -2.37
N ASP A 29 -26.12 56.85 -2.49
CA ASP A 29 -24.74 57.09 -2.90
C ASP A 29 -24.18 55.79 -3.53
N GLU A 30 -23.19 55.91 -4.42
CA GLU A 30 -22.63 54.80 -5.20
C GLU A 30 -21.38 54.20 -4.54
N GLU A 31 -21.33 52.86 -4.36
CA GLU A 31 -20.06 52.14 -4.29
C GLU A 31 -20.19 50.76 -4.97
N VAL A 32 -19.08 50.26 -5.52
CA VAL A 32 -19.09 49.31 -6.64
C VAL A 32 -19.14 47.83 -6.19
N HIS A 33 -19.89 47.01 -6.93
CA HIS A 33 -19.86 45.56 -6.82
C HIS A 33 -18.45 44.99 -7.02
N GLU A 34 -17.86 44.39 -5.98
CA GLU A 34 -16.96 43.25 -6.16
C GLU A 34 -17.83 42.00 -6.32
N ASP A 35 -17.94 41.47 -7.55
CA ASP A 35 -18.63 40.21 -7.78
C ASP A 35 -17.88 39.06 -7.10
N VAL A 36 -18.54 38.42 -6.15
CA VAL A 36 -18.10 37.16 -5.54
C VAL A 36 -18.15 36.10 -6.62
N ASN A 37 -17.00 35.80 -7.22
CA ASN A 37 -16.86 34.76 -8.25
C ASN A 37 -17.29 33.40 -7.69
N GLU A 38 -18.52 32.98 -8.00
CA GLU A 38 -19.06 31.68 -7.63
C GLU A 38 -18.17 30.55 -8.16
N GLU A 39 -17.88 29.56 -7.32
CA GLU A 39 -17.24 28.32 -7.79
C GLU A 39 -18.25 27.55 -8.67
N PRO A 40 -17.87 27.07 -9.88
CA PRO A 40 -18.77 26.33 -10.75
C PRO A 40 -19.02 24.91 -10.21
N HIS A 41 -19.86 24.80 -9.20
CA HIS A 41 -20.09 23.55 -8.50
C HIS A 41 -21.13 22.67 -9.21
N ASN A 42 -20.79 21.37 -9.32
CA ASN A 42 -21.72 20.25 -9.48
C ASN A 42 -22.40 20.03 -10.86
N GLN A 43 -21.60 19.68 -11.89
CA GLN A 43 -22.06 18.82 -12.99
C GLN A 43 -22.00 17.31 -12.67
N GLN A 44 -21.56 16.93 -11.46
CA GLN A 44 -21.40 15.52 -11.03
C GLN A 44 -22.66 14.71 -10.60
N PRO A 45 -23.91 15.21 -10.53
CA PRO A 45 -25.01 14.44 -9.91
C PRO A 45 -25.75 13.50 -10.87
N GLU A 46 -25.37 13.45 -12.16
CA GLU A 46 -25.95 12.52 -13.15
C GLU A 46 -24.99 11.36 -13.45
N ASP A 47 -23.72 11.62 -13.80
CA ASP A 47 -22.72 10.58 -14.11
C ASP A 47 -22.59 9.54 -12.99
N LYS A 48 -22.54 9.98 -11.73
CA LYS A 48 -22.47 9.09 -10.55
C LYS A 48 -23.68 8.17 -10.42
N LYS A 49 -24.88 8.62 -10.84
CA LYS A 49 -26.09 7.78 -10.85
C LYS A 49 -26.07 6.77 -11.99
N VAL A 50 -25.50 7.14 -13.15
CA VAL A 50 -25.29 6.20 -14.25
C VAL A 50 -24.32 5.12 -13.81
N GLU A 51 -23.17 5.48 -13.24
CA GLU A 51 -22.20 4.53 -12.67
C GLU A 51 -22.82 3.60 -11.61
N GLU A 52 -23.55 4.13 -10.62
CA GLU A 52 -24.22 3.31 -9.61
C GLU A 52 -25.25 2.35 -10.23
N SER A 53 -25.97 2.80 -11.27
CA SER A 53 -26.92 1.95 -11.99
C SER A 53 -26.23 0.83 -12.78
N GLU A 54 -25.11 1.11 -13.47
CA GLU A 54 -24.32 0.10 -14.16
C GLU A 54 -23.72 -0.90 -13.16
N LYS A 55 -23.01 -0.40 -12.14
CA LYS A 55 -22.38 -1.21 -11.08
C LYS A 55 -23.42 -2.10 -10.36
N MET A 56 -24.69 -1.66 -10.27
CA MET A 56 -25.82 -2.49 -9.79
C MET A 56 -26.32 -3.53 -10.83
N VAL A 57 -26.49 -3.18 -12.11
CA VAL A 57 -26.94 -4.11 -13.17
C VAL A 57 -25.94 -5.27 -13.36
N LEU A 58 -24.64 -4.97 -13.36
CA LEU A 58 -23.57 -5.96 -13.45
C LEU A 58 -23.62 -6.94 -12.26
N SER A 59 -23.84 -6.43 -11.05
CA SER A 59 -24.04 -7.25 -9.85
C SER A 59 -25.25 -8.19 -9.96
N GLN A 60 -26.36 -7.72 -10.56
CA GLN A 60 -27.55 -8.54 -10.79
C GLN A 60 -27.30 -9.66 -11.82
N ARG A 61 -26.54 -9.40 -12.90
CA ARG A 61 -26.17 -10.40 -13.92
C ARG A 61 -25.39 -11.58 -13.34
N ILE A 62 -24.49 -11.34 -12.40
CA ILE A 62 -23.79 -12.42 -11.67
C ILE A 62 -24.79 -13.21 -10.82
N LEU A 63 -25.69 -12.52 -10.09
CA LEU A 63 -26.63 -13.13 -9.16
C LEU A 63 -27.72 -13.98 -9.83
N THR A 64 -28.15 -13.68 -11.06
CA THR A 64 -29.06 -14.56 -11.81
C THR A 64 -28.34 -15.82 -12.27
N LEU A 65 -27.15 -15.70 -12.87
CA LEU A 65 -26.33 -16.84 -13.29
C LEU A 65 -26.00 -17.78 -12.12
N GLN A 66 -25.67 -17.24 -10.93
CA GLN A 66 -25.44 -18.03 -9.72
C GLN A 66 -26.67 -18.85 -9.26
N ARG A 67 -27.89 -18.43 -9.62
CA ARG A 67 -29.14 -19.15 -9.29
C ARG A 67 -29.51 -20.18 -10.34
N GLU A 68 -29.41 -19.81 -11.62
CA GLU A 68 -29.86 -20.62 -12.76
C GLU A 68 -28.95 -21.84 -13.03
N LEU A 69 -27.64 -21.69 -12.86
CA LEU A 69 -26.69 -22.76 -13.18
C LEU A 69 -26.86 -24.01 -12.27
N PRO A 70 -26.92 -23.91 -10.93
CA PRO A 70 -27.17 -25.06 -10.06
C PRO A 70 -28.42 -25.89 -10.39
N GLU A 71 -29.44 -25.30 -11.00
CA GLU A 71 -30.68 -25.99 -11.36
C GLU A 71 -30.44 -27.02 -12.48
N GLN A 72 -29.48 -26.77 -13.37
CA GLN A 72 -29.14 -27.70 -14.45
C GLN A 72 -28.47 -28.99 -13.91
N ILE A 73 -27.73 -28.91 -12.80
CA ILE A 73 -27.21 -30.09 -12.08
C ILE A 73 -28.36 -30.79 -11.33
N ARG A 74 -29.22 -30.02 -10.65
CA ARG A 74 -30.39 -30.54 -9.92
C ARG A 74 -31.30 -31.36 -10.83
N ASN A 75 -31.48 -30.95 -12.09
CA ASN A 75 -32.24 -31.70 -13.10
C ASN A 75 -31.63 -33.07 -13.42
N ILE A 76 -30.30 -33.19 -13.47
CA ILE A 76 -29.60 -34.46 -13.71
C ILE A 76 -29.70 -35.37 -12.49
N GLN A 77 -29.52 -34.82 -11.29
CA GLN A 77 -29.70 -35.55 -10.02
C GLN A 77 -31.13 -36.10 -9.90
N THR A 78 -32.15 -35.26 -10.11
CA THR A 78 -33.57 -35.67 -10.08
C THR A 78 -33.87 -36.78 -11.09
N ALA A 79 -33.25 -36.74 -12.28
CA ALA A 79 -33.40 -37.80 -13.29
C ALA A 79 -32.69 -39.11 -12.89
N ALA A 80 -31.56 -39.05 -12.19
CA ALA A 80 -30.87 -40.22 -11.66
C ALA A 80 -31.64 -40.84 -10.48
N ASP A 81 -32.15 -40.03 -9.55
CA ASP A 81 -32.98 -40.47 -8.42
C ASP A 81 -34.25 -41.17 -8.90
N ALA A 82 -34.90 -40.65 -9.96
CA ALA A 82 -36.05 -41.29 -10.57
C ALA A 82 -35.72 -42.67 -11.16
N LYS A 83 -34.58 -42.82 -11.86
CA LYS A 83 -34.10 -44.11 -12.40
C LYS A 83 -33.80 -45.11 -11.28
N GLU A 84 -33.08 -44.69 -10.25
CA GLU A 84 -32.73 -45.53 -9.09
C GLU A 84 -34.01 -45.96 -8.33
N SER A 85 -34.99 -45.07 -8.19
CA SER A 85 -36.30 -45.41 -7.64
C SER A 85 -37.00 -46.50 -8.46
N MET A 86 -37.03 -46.39 -9.79
CA MET A 86 -37.60 -47.45 -10.65
C MET A 86 -36.85 -48.78 -10.45
N ARG A 87 -35.51 -48.76 -10.52
CA ARG A 87 -34.65 -49.95 -10.36
C ARG A 87 -34.88 -50.65 -9.01
N ARG A 88 -35.09 -49.90 -7.93
CA ARG A 88 -35.48 -50.46 -6.61
C ARG A 88 -36.80 -51.21 -6.68
N THR A 89 -37.85 -50.65 -7.31
CA THR A 89 -39.14 -51.35 -7.44
C THR A 89 -39.06 -52.59 -8.34
N GLU A 90 -38.18 -52.61 -9.34
CA GLU A 90 -37.94 -53.80 -10.18
C GLU A 90 -37.21 -54.89 -9.40
N GLN A 91 -36.19 -54.52 -8.62
CA GLN A 91 -35.46 -55.46 -7.78
C GLN A 91 -36.36 -56.03 -6.67
N GLU A 92 -37.23 -55.22 -6.06
CA GLU A 92 -38.18 -55.70 -5.06
C GLU A 92 -39.18 -56.72 -5.65
N LYS A 93 -39.69 -56.47 -6.86
CA LYS A 93 -40.54 -57.44 -7.60
C LYS A 93 -39.79 -58.74 -7.87
N ALA A 94 -38.52 -58.66 -8.29
CA ALA A 94 -37.69 -59.86 -8.52
C ALA A 94 -37.47 -60.66 -7.23
N CYS A 95 -37.12 -60.01 -6.12
CA CYS A 95 -36.97 -60.65 -4.82
C CYS A 95 -38.28 -61.30 -4.34
N ARG A 96 -39.43 -60.67 -4.60
CA ARG A 96 -40.76 -61.21 -4.27
C ARG A 96 -41.08 -62.49 -5.05
N LEU A 97 -40.86 -62.48 -6.38
CA LEU A 97 -41.05 -63.65 -7.24
C LEU A 97 -40.12 -64.81 -6.86
N ARG A 98 -38.87 -64.51 -6.49
CA ARG A 98 -37.90 -65.51 -6.00
C ARG A 98 -38.35 -66.16 -4.68
N LEU A 99 -38.90 -65.37 -3.75
CA LEU A 99 -39.46 -65.91 -2.49
C LEU A 99 -40.66 -66.81 -2.77
N GLU A 100 -41.57 -66.40 -3.65
CA GLU A 100 -42.74 -67.20 -4.06
C GLU A 100 -42.32 -68.53 -4.73
N LEU A 101 -41.32 -68.52 -5.61
CA LEU A 101 -40.74 -69.72 -6.21
C LEU A 101 -40.18 -70.68 -5.14
N LEU A 102 -39.39 -70.15 -4.20
CA LEU A 102 -38.78 -70.95 -3.12
C LEU A 102 -39.83 -71.51 -2.16
N GLU A 103 -40.87 -70.75 -1.82
CA GLU A 103 -41.97 -71.26 -1.01
C GLU A 103 -42.73 -72.40 -1.71
N ASN A 104 -42.97 -72.28 -3.01
CA ASN A 104 -43.70 -73.28 -3.78
C ASN A 104 -42.86 -74.55 -4.03
N ASP A 105 -41.53 -74.39 -4.20
CA ASP A 105 -40.57 -75.50 -4.17
C ASP A 105 -40.57 -76.22 -2.80
N VAL A 106 -40.57 -75.48 -1.69
CA VAL A 106 -40.64 -76.07 -0.34
C VAL A 106 -41.96 -76.81 -0.12
N LYS A 107 -43.11 -76.21 -0.45
CA LYS A 107 -44.43 -76.84 -0.31
C LYS A 107 -44.52 -78.16 -1.12
N SER A 108 -44.27 -78.08 -2.43
CA SER A 108 -44.36 -79.25 -3.33
C SER A 108 -43.29 -80.32 -3.06
N SER A 109 -42.11 -79.95 -2.55
CA SER A 109 -41.11 -80.91 -2.10
C SER A 109 -41.53 -81.60 -0.80
N GLN A 110 -42.09 -80.87 0.16
CA GLN A 110 -42.56 -81.43 1.43
C GLN A 110 -43.70 -82.43 1.22
N GLU A 111 -44.60 -82.14 0.28
CA GLU A 111 -45.66 -83.06 -0.17
C GLU A 111 -45.05 -84.36 -0.75
N LYS A 112 -44.16 -84.26 -1.74
CA LYS A 112 -43.49 -85.42 -2.38
C LYS A 112 -42.61 -86.23 -1.41
N PHE A 113 -41.92 -85.57 -0.47
CA PHE A 113 -41.20 -86.27 0.61
C PHE A 113 -42.17 -86.99 1.55
N GLY A 114 -43.34 -86.41 1.83
CA GLY A 114 -44.40 -87.05 2.60
C GLY A 114 -44.95 -88.31 1.93
N GLU A 115 -45.22 -88.25 0.62
CA GLU A 115 -45.64 -89.40 -0.19
C GLU A 115 -44.59 -90.52 -0.17
N ILE A 116 -43.31 -90.17 -0.37
CA ILE A 116 -42.16 -91.09 -0.28
C ILE A 116 -42.13 -91.80 1.08
N ILE A 117 -42.19 -91.06 2.19
CA ILE A 117 -42.16 -91.62 3.56
C ILE A 117 -43.41 -92.48 3.83
N GLY A 118 -44.57 -92.09 3.30
CA GLY A 118 -45.82 -92.85 3.38
C GLY A 118 -45.71 -94.21 2.67
N GLU A 119 -45.26 -94.24 1.41
CA GLU A 119 -45.06 -95.48 0.66
C GLU A 119 -44.03 -96.41 1.34
N TRP A 120 -42.90 -95.89 1.85
CA TRP A 120 -41.94 -96.68 2.63
C TRP A 120 -42.57 -97.30 3.88
N SER A 121 -43.49 -96.59 4.53
CA SER A 121 -44.24 -97.11 5.69
C SER A 121 -45.18 -98.27 5.30
N THR A 122 -45.66 -98.33 4.05
CA THR A 122 -46.45 -99.47 3.54
C THR A 122 -45.60 -100.68 3.12
N ALA A 123 -44.30 -100.51 2.86
CA ALA A 123 -43.45 -101.58 2.33
C ALA A 123 -43.40 -102.83 3.23
N ASN A 124 -43.47 -102.64 4.55
CA ASN A 124 -43.54 -103.72 5.55
C ASN A 124 -44.81 -104.58 5.49
N GLN A 125 -45.83 -104.18 4.73
CA GLN A 125 -47.10 -104.91 4.58
C GLN A 125 -47.14 -105.78 3.32
N LYS A 126 -46.16 -105.65 2.42
CA LYS A 126 -46.10 -106.37 1.13
C LYS A 126 -45.41 -107.71 1.29
N ILE A 127 -46.08 -108.79 0.87
CA ILE A 127 -45.61 -110.17 1.05
C ILE A 127 -44.98 -110.73 -0.23
N THR A 128 -45.42 -110.29 -1.41
CA THR A 128 -44.98 -110.83 -2.71
C THR A 128 -43.77 -110.05 -3.25
N PRO A 129 -42.65 -110.71 -3.65
CA PRO A 129 -41.46 -110.01 -4.15
C PRO A 129 -41.68 -109.09 -5.35
N GLN A 130 -42.65 -109.40 -6.21
CA GLN A 130 -43.01 -108.55 -7.36
C GLN A 130 -43.63 -107.22 -6.92
N GLU A 131 -44.53 -107.23 -5.95
CA GLU A 131 -45.18 -106.02 -5.43
C GLU A 131 -44.18 -105.09 -4.70
N LEU A 132 -43.12 -105.67 -4.13
CA LEU A 132 -42.00 -104.96 -3.50
C LEU A 132 -41.10 -104.32 -4.57
N GLN A 133 -40.79 -105.04 -5.65
CA GLN A 133 -40.04 -104.51 -6.79
C GLN A 133 -40.79 -103.37 -7.49
N GLU A 134 -42.12 -103.46 -7.61
CA GLU A 134 -42.95 -102.37 -8.12
C GLU A 134 -42.92 -101.14 -7.20
N LEU A 135 -42.99 -101.34 -5.88
CA LEU A 135 -42.81 -100.26 -4.89
C LEU A 135 -41.45 -99.58 -5.07
N LEU A 136 -40.36 -100.35 -5.13
CA LEU A 136 -39.00 -99.83 -5.32
C LEU A 136 -38.85 -99.07 -6.65
N ASN A 137 -39.44 -99.59 -7.73
CA ASN A 137 -39.46 -98.94 -9.03
C ASN A 137 -40.26 -97.63 -9.02
N ASN A 138 -41.32 -97.51 -8.20
CA ASN A 138 -42.10 -96.29 -8.07
C ASN A 138 -41.41 -95.26 -7.15
N GLN A 139 -40.84 -95.71 -6.03
CA GLN A 139 -40.00 -94.89 -5.16
C GLN A 139 -38.80 -94.27 -5.90
N GLN A 140 -38.16 -95.04 -6.79
CA GLN A 140 -37.09 -94.52 -7.63
C GLN A 140 -37.57 -93.42 -8.60
N LYS A 141 -38.80 -93.55 -9.16
CA LYS A 141 -39.40 -92.52 -10.03
C LYS A 141 -39.74 -91.24 -9.26
N LEU A 142 -40.39 -91.36 -8.11
CA LEU A 142 -40.73 -90.23 -7.23
C LEU A 142 -39.46 -89.48 -6.80
N SER A 143 -38.43 -90.22 -6.39
CA SER A 143 -37.12 -89.68 -6.04
C SER A 143 -36.43 -88.99 -7.21
N SER A 144 -36.48 -89.53 -8.43
CA SER A 144 -35.91 -88.87 -9.61
C SER A 144 -36.68 -87.60 -9.99
N ALA A 145 -38.01 -87.62 -9.96
CA ALA A 145 -38.83 -86.46 -10.27
C ALA A 145 -38.57 -85.29 -9.28
N LEU A 146 -38.46 -85.59 -7.99
CA LEU A 146 -38.11 -84.62 -6.96
C LEU A 146 -36.69 -84.05 -7.16
N LEU A 147 -35.71 -84.87 -7.52
CA LEU A 147 -34.36 -84.42 -7.87
C LEU A 147 -34.35 -83.54 -9.13
N ASP A 148 -35.17 -83.85 -10.13
CA ASP A 148 -35.27 -83.05 -11.36
C ASP A 148 -35.97 -81.71 -11.14
N ASP A 149 -36.98 -81.65 -10.25
CA ASP A 149 -37.55 -80.39 -9.78
C ASP A 149 -36.54 -79.54 -9.00
N LYS A 150 -35.74 -80.14 -8.11
CA LYS A 150 -34.63 -79.40 -7.45
C LYS A 150 -33.60 -78.88 -8.45
N LYS A 151 -33.22 -79.66 -9.47
CA LYS A 151 -32.34 -79.19 -10.55
C LYS A 151 -32.96 -78.02 -11.32
N ARG A 152 -34.27 -78.07 -11.60
CA ARG A 152 -35.03 -77.00 -12.27
C ARG A 152 -34.91 -75.69 -11.49
N VAL A 153 -35.25 -75.68 -10.20
CA VAL A 153 -35.17 -74.50 -9.32
C VAL A 153 -33.73 -74.00 -9.18
N ILE A 154 -32.74 -74.89 -9.07
CA ILE A 154 -31.31 -74.51 -9.07
C ILE A 154 -30.92 -73.81 -10.38
N ASN A 155 -31.36 -74.31 -11.54
CA ASN A 155 -31.06 -73.69 -12.82
C ASN A 155 -31.72 -72.32 -12.98
N GLU A 156 -32.98 -72.17 -12.53
CA GLU A 156 -33.71 -70.90 -12.54
C GLU A 156 -33.03 -69.86 -11.65
N LEU A 157 -32.62 -70.22 -10.43
CA LEU A 157 -31.85 -69.34 -9.52
C LEU A 157 -30.46 -68.99 -10.08
N GLN A 158 -29.77 -69.92 -10.76
CA GLN A 158 -28.51 -69.63 -11.45
C GLN A 158 -28.69 -68.70 -12.65
N GLN A 159 -29.84 -68.76 -13.33
CA GLN A 159 -30.18 -67.84 -14.42
C GLN A 159 -30.56 -66.45 -13.88
N GLU A 160 -31.35 -66.38 -12.81
CA GLU A 160 -31.67 -65.12 -12.10
C GLU A 160 -30.39 -64.41 -11.65
N LEU A 161 -29.44 -65.15 -11.05
CA LEU A 161 -28.15 -64.64 -10.61
C LEU A 161 -27.35 -64.05 -11.79
N LYS A 162 -27.16 -64.82 -12.87
CA LYS A 162 -26.45 -64.34 -14.08
C LYS A 162 -27.10 -63.08 -14.64
N VAL A 163 -28.43 -63.02 -14.72
CA VAL A 163 -29.18 -61.85 -15.19
C VAL A 163 -29.11 -60.68 -14.19
N GLY A 164 -28.89 -60.94 -12.90
CA GLY A 164 -28.52 -59.95 -11.88
C GLY A 164 -27.14 -59.34 -12.14
N ASP A 165 -26.12 -60.18 -12.29
CA ASP A 165 -24.74 -59.74 -12.58
C ASP A 165 -24.67 -58.92 -13.88
N ASP A 166 -25.34 -59.41 -14.93
CA ASP A 166 -25.46 -58.76 -16.23
C ASP A 166 -26.15 -57.39 -16.15
N ARG A 167 -27.10 -57.21 -15.22
CA ARG A 167 -27.73 -55.90 -14.93
C ARG A 167 -26.78 -55.00 -14.16
N TYR A 168 -26.15 -55.50 -13.10
CA TYR A 168 -25.19 -54.74 -12.30
C TYR A 168 -24.05 -54.14 -13.14
N VAL A 169 -23.46 -54.92 -14.06
CA VAL A 169 -22.39 -54.45 -14.96
C VAL A 169 -22.91 -53.49 -16.06
N LYS A 170 -24.21 -53.47 -16.35
CA LYS A 170 -24.84 -52.45 -17.23
C LYS A 170 -25.15 -51.18 -16.45
N ASP A 171 -25.64 -51.29 -15.22
CA ASP A 171 -26.00 -50.15 -14.38
C ASP A 171 -24.75 -49.40 -13.88
N LEU A 172 -23.66 -50.10 -13.54
CA LEU A 172 -22.35 -49.46 -13.29
C LEU A 172 -21.85 -48.62 -14.46
N ARG A 173 -22.09 -49.05 -15.71
CA ARG A 173 -21.73 -48.28 -16.91
C ARG A 173 -22.60 -47.05 -17.07
N LYS A 174 -23.93 -47.18 -16.93
CA LYS A 174 -24.85 -46.04 -16.92
C LYS A 174 -24.48 -45.02 -15.84
N HIS A 175 -24.13 -45.46 -14.63
CA HIS A 175 -23.73 -44.55 -13.56
C HIS A 175 -22.40 -43.85 -13.85
N ALA A 176 -21.44 -44.51 -14.50
CA ALA A 176 -20.22 -43.85 -14.98
C ALA A 176 -20.52 -42.81 -16.09
N GLU A 177 -21.44 -43.11 -17.01
CA GLU A 177 -21.92 -42.19 -18.04
C GLU A 177 -22.66 -40.99 -17.42
N GLU A 178 -23.53 -41.22 -16.43
CA GLU A 178 -24.30 -40.20 -15.69
C GLU A 178 -23.39 -39.28 -14.85
N LEU A 179 -22.38 -39.84 -14.20
CA LEU A 179 -21.35 -39.06 -13.48
C LEU A 179 -20.47 -38.27 -14.45
N GLY A 180 -20.13 -38.85 -15.61
CA GLY A 180 -19.42 -38.15 -16.69
C GLY A 180 -20.19 -36.91 -17.16
N LEU A 181 -21.46 -37.08 -17.53
CA LEU A 181 -22.35 -35.98 -17.94
C LEU A 181 -22.54 -34.94 -16.82
N MET A 182 -22.55 -35.35 -15.54
CA MET A 182 -22.60 -34.42 -14.41
C MET A 182 -21.30 -33.61 -14.29
N MET A 183 -20.13 -34.24 -14.46
CA MET A 183 -18.84 -33.56 -14.43
C MET A 183 -18.67 -32.58 -15.59
N GLU A 184 -19.00 -32.98 -16.83
CA GLU A 184 -19.00 -32.09 -18.00
C GLU A 184 -19.86 -30.84 -17.76
N ARG A 185 -21.06 -31.02 -17.19
CA ARG A 185 -21.96 -29.92 -16.85
C ARG A 185 -21.42 -29.03 -15.73
N VAL A 186 -20.84 -29.60 -14.67
CA VAL A 186 -20.18 -28.82 -13.60
C VAL A 186 -19.01 -28.02 -14.16
N GLU A 187 -18.20 -28.62 -15.03
CA GLU A 187 -17.12 -27.92 -15.70
C GLU A 187 -17.61 -26.78 -16.59
N ASP A 188 -18.65 -26.99 -17.38
CA ASP A 188 -19.22 -25.96 -18.26
C ASP A 188 -19.83 -24.80 -17.46
N GLN A 189 -20.49 -25.08 -16.33
CA GLN A 189 -20.93 -24.05 -15.40
C GLN A 189 -19.76 -23.25 -14.83
N ILE A 190 -18.67 -23.93 -14.46
CA ILE A 190 -17.43 -23.30 -14.00
C ILE A 190 -16.80 -22.46 -15.14
N LYS A 191 -16.86 -22.90 -16.41
CA LYS A 191 -16.40 -22.13 -17.57
C LYS A 191 -17.26 -20.87 -17.77
N THR A 192 -18.59 -21.00 -17.77
CA THR A 192 -19.55 -19.88 -17.91
C THR A 192 -19.40 -18.85 -16.78
N LEU A 193 -19.32 -19.28 -15.52
CA LEU A 193 -19.08 -18.38 -14.39
C LEU A 193 -17.73 -17.68 -14.51
N LYS A 194 -16.65 -18.40 -14.87
CA LYS A 194 -15.32 -17.81 -15.09
C LYS A 194 -15.30 -16.82 -16.27
N MET A 195 -16.11 -17.04 -17.30
CA MET A 195 -16.27 -16.07 -18.40
C MET A 195 -17.02 -14.83 -17.93
N ALA A 196 -18.16 -14.98 -17.26
CA ALA A 196 -18.90 -13.86 -16.69
C ALA A 196 -18.00 -13.01 -15.77
N TYR A 197 -17.37 -13.59 -14.74
CA TYR A 197 -16.46 -12.84 -13.86
C TYR A 197 -15.32 -12.12 -14.60
N ARG A 198 -14.83 -12.65 -15.73
CA ARG A 198 -13.82 -11.97 -16.57
C ARG A 198 -14.40 -10.80 -17.36
N GLU A 199 -15.59 -10.95 -17.92
CA GLU A 199 -16.33 -9.87 -18.60
C GLU A 199 -16.63 -8.72 -17.64
N GLU A 200 -17.10 -9.04 -16.42
CA GLU A 200 -17.40 -8.06 -15.38
C GLU A 200 -16.15 -7.32 -14.89
N LEU A 201 -15.05 -8.04 -14.63
CA LEU A 201 -13.76 -7.41 -14.29
C LEU A 201 -13.23 -6.53 -15.43
N ALA A 202 -13.36 -6.96 -16.69
CA ALA A 202 -12.99 -6.16 -17.85
C ALA A 202 -13.94 -4.97 -18.10
N HIS A 203 -15.16 -4.99 -17.55
CA HIS A 203 -16.07 -3.84 -17.57
C HIS A 203 -15.73 -2.81 -16.50
N ILE A 204 -15.48 -3.25 -15.27
CA ILE A 204 -15.01 -2.39 -14.19
C ILE A 204 -13.67 -1.73 -14.58
N GLN A 205 -12.75 -2.48 -15.18
CA GLN A 205 -11.49 -1.91 -15.68
C GLN A 205 -11.69 -0.82 -16.74
N ARG A 206 -12.65 -0.97 -17.66
CA ARG A 206 -12.98 0.07 -18.65
C ARG A 206 -13.57 1.32 -17.98
N ILE A 207 -14.54 1.15 -17.07
CA ILE A 207 -15.15 2.26 -16.34
C ILE A 207 -14.05 3.03 -15.57
N ASN A 208 -13.24 2.34 -14.77
CA ASN A 208 -12.15 2.97 -14.00
C ASN A 208 -11.09 3.67 -14.89
N GLN A 209 -10.86 3.17 -16.11
CA GLN A 209 -9.99 3.84 -17.09
C GLN A 209 -10.63 5.14 -17.61
N GLN A 210 -11.93 5.11 -17.93
CA GLN A 210 -12.69 6.29 -18.36
C GLN A 210 -12.80 7.33 -17.23
N GLU A 211 -13.11 6.92 -16.00
CA GLU A 211 -13.03 7.75 -14.78
C GLU A 211 -11.67 8.46 -14.68
N SER A 212 -10.58 7.71 -14.86
CA SER A 212 -9.19 8.23 -14.79
C SER A 212 -8.84 9.19 -15.93
N GLU A 213 -9.33 8.94 -17.15
CA GLU A 213 -9.11 9.81 -18.32
C GLU A 213 -9.89 11.13 -18.21
N VAL A 214 -11.12 11.09 -17.69
CA VAL A 214 -11.94 12.30 -17.42
C VAL A 214 -11.32 13.15 -16.31
N LEU A 215 -10.87 12.53 -15.21
CA LEU A 215 -10.15 13.23 -14.14
C LEU A 215 -8.84 13.86 -14.67
N LEU A 216 -8.03 13.11 -15.42
CA LEU A 216 -6.76 13.61 -15.96
C LEU A 216 -6.93 14.71 -17.01
N THR A 217 -8.05 14.75 -17.75
CA THR A 217 -8.33 15.81 -18.73
C THR A 217 -8.92 17.07 -18.09
N THR A 218 -9.78 16.92 -17.07
CA THR A 218 -10.30 18.05 -16.29
C THR A 218 -9.19 18.73 -15.47
N ASP A 219 -8.35 17.97 -14.74
CA ASP A 219 -7.17 18.49 -14.03
C ASP A 219 -6.26 19.31 -14.97
N LYS A 220 -5.98 18.80 -16.18
CA LYS A 220 -5.14 19.50 -17.17
C LYS A 220 -5.79 20.80 -17.64
N ALA A 221 -7.09 20.79 -17.94
CA ALA A 221 -7.81 21.97 -18.37
C ALA A 221 -7.79 23.07 -17.29
N GLU A 222 -8.01 22.69 -16.02
CA GLU A 222 -7.88 23.60 -14.89
C GLU A 222 -6.45 24.15 -14.73
N TRP A 223 -5.43 23.29 -14.81
CA TRP A 223 -4.03 23.73 -14.72
C TRP A 223 -3.66 24.70 -15.84
N GLU A 224 -4.10 24.44 -17.07
CA GLU A 224 -3.92 25.36 -18.19
C GLU A 224 -4.67 26.68 -18.01
N GLN A 225 -5.91 26.65 -17.51
CA GLN A 225 -6.71 27.85 -17.25
C GLN A 225 -6.08 28.71 -16.15
N ARG A 226 -5.67 28.09 -15.04
CA ARG A 226 -4.95 28.74 -13.93
C ARG A 226 -3.62 29.33 -14.41
N LEU A 227 -2.90 28.64 -15.30
CA LEU A 227 -1.65 29.13 -15.88
C LEU A 227 -1.86 30.32 -16.83
N LYS A 228 -2.88 30.27 -17.72
CA LYS A 228 -3.27 31.39 -18.60
C LYS A 228 -3.58 32.63 -17.77
N ALA A 229 -4.46 32.51 -16.77
CA ALA A 229 -4.83 33.59 -15.86
C ALA A 229 -3.67 34.15 -14.98
N LEU A 230 -2.53 33.46 -14.88
CA LEU A 230 -1.30 33.99 -14.28
C LEU A 230 -0.45 34.76 -15.30
N TRP A 231 -0.38 34.29 -16.54
CA TRP A 231 0.28 35.02 -17.63
C TRP A 231 -0.43 36.33 -17.95
N ASP A 232 -1.76 36.31 -18.04
CA ASP A 232 -2.58 37.50 -18.31
C ASP A 232 -2.33 38.58 -17.24
N LYS A 233 -2.31 38.20 -15.95
CA LYS A 233 -2.07 39.12 -14.83
C LYS A 233 -0.65 39.69 -14.78
N GLU A 234 0.38 38.94 -15.18
CA GLU A 234 1.74 39.50 -15.28
C GLU A 234 1.91 40.33 -16.56
N LEU A 235 1.17 40.03 -17.64
CA LEU A 235 1.10 40.88 -18.85
C LEU A 235 0.45 42.24 -18.54
N ASP A 236 -0.71 42.27 -17.88
CA ASP A 236 -1.37 43.49 -17.41
C ASP A 236 -0.42 44.34 -16.55
N ARG A 237 0.30 43.68 -15.63
CA ARG A 237 1.29 44.32 -14.75
C ARG A 237 2.50 44.87 -15.51
N LEU A 238 2.93 44.20 -16.58
CA LEU A 238 3.99 44.69 -17.46
C LEU A 238 3.51 45.88 -18.30
N MET A 239 2.26 45.86 -18.79
CA MET A 239 1.64 47.00 -19.49
C MET A 239 1.51 48.22 -18.57
N GLN A 240 0.95 48.06 -17.37
CA GLN A 240 0.88 49.13 -16.35
C GLN A 240 2.26 49.66 -15.91
N ARG A 241 3.33 48.88 -16.10
CA ARG A 241 4.70 49.31 -15.86
C ARG A 241 5.28 50.05 -17.06
N GLN A 242 4.95 49.63 -18.29
CA GLN A 242 5.34 50.31 -19.52
C GLN A 242 4.70 51.69 -19.60
N GLU A 243 3.38 51.79 -19.41
CA GLU A 243 2.60 53.03 -19.36
C GLU A 243 3.24 54.04 -18.39
N LYS A 244 3.59 53.61 -17.17
CA LYS A 244 4.27 54.45 -16.18
C LYS A 244 5.69 54.85 -16.58
N VAL A 245 6.39 54.05 -17.37
CA VAL A 245 7.71 54.42 -17.93
C VAL A 245 7.55 55.43 -19.06
N GLU A 246 6.51 55.29 -19.89
CA GLU A 246 6.16 56.25 -20.95
C GLU A 246 5.77 57.62 -20.33
N GLU A 247 4.91 57.63 -19.32
CA GLU A 247 4.62 58.80 -18.46
C GLU A 247 5.89 59.48 -17.90
N TYR A 248 6.89 58.71 -17.46
CA TYR A 248 8.14 59.26 -16.93
C TYR A 248 9.07 59.77 -18.03
N ASN A 249 9.01 59.19 -19.24
CA ASN A 249 9.77 59.68 -20.39
C ASN A 249 9.22 61.02 -20.86
N GLU A 250 7.89 61.16 -21.00
CA GLU A 250 7.23 62.44 -21.33
C GLU A 250 7.66 63.56 -20.37
N LYS A 251 7.56 63.31 -19.06
CA LYS A 251 7.98 64.26 -18.00
C LYS A 251 9.48 64.59 -18.03
N VAL A 252 10.32 63.71 -18.59
CA VAL A 252 11.75 63.98 -18.82
C VAL A 252 11.96 64.79 -20.09
N GLU A 253 11.22 64.53 -21.17
CA GLU A 253 11.26 65.30 -22.41
C GLU A 253 10.78 66.75 -22.19
N ASP A 254 9.70 66.96 -21.43
CA ASP A 254 9.23 68.29 -20.99
C ASP A 254 10.33 69.06 -20.26
N VAL A 255 10.98 68.45 -19.27
CA VAL A 255 12.08 69.09 -18.50
C VAL A 255 13.31 69.34 -19.39
N VAL A 256 13.58 68.49 -20.38
CA VAL A 256 14.65 68.72 -21.38
C VAL A 256 14.31 69.90 -22.31
N LEU A 257 13.03 70.08 -22.68
CA LEU A 257 12.57 71.24 -23.44
C LEU A 257 12.60 72.52 -22.60
N GLU A 258 12.04 72.52 -21.39
CA GLU A 258 12.11 73.67 -20.47
C GLU A 258 13.56 74.11 -20.20
N THR A 259 14.46 73.17 -19.92
CA THR A 259 15.87 73.52 -19.61
C THR A 259 16.64 73.99 -20.85
N ARG A 260 16.27 73.51 -22.05
CA ARG A 260 16.75 74.02 -23.33
C ARG A 260 16.28 75.46 -23.57
N ASP A 261 15.00 75.76 -23.36
CA ASP A 261 14.47 77.10 -23.60
C ASP A 261 14.92 78.11 -22.55
N GLN A 262 14.98 77.71 -21.27
CA GLN A 262 15.66 78.49 -20.24
C GLN A 262 17.16 78.74 -20.54
N PHE A 263 17.82 77.89 -21.33
CA PHE A 263 19.19 78.14 -21.79
C PHE A 263 19.19 79.11 -22.99
N ASN A 264 18.25 78.93 -23.94
CA ASN A 264 18.05 79.85 -25.07
C ASN A 264 17.79 81.29 -24.60
N ASP A 265 16.91 81.49 -23.61
CA ASP A 265 16.64 82.79 -22.98
C ASP A 265 17.88 83.41 -22.33
N LYS A 266 18.66 82.60 -21.60
CA LYS A 266 19.89 83.04 -20.94
C LYS A 266 20.96 83.41 -21.98
N GLN A 267 21.03 82.71 -23.11
CA GLN A 267 21.90 83.06 -24.24
C GLN A 267 21.42 84.32 -24.95
N LEU A 268 20.12 84.46 -25.22
CA LEU A 268 19.53 85.64 -25.84
C LEU A 268 19.78 86.88 -24.98
N GLY A 269 19.45 86.84 -23.69
CA GLY A 269 19.70 87.92 -22.74
C GLY A 269 21.19 88.19 -22.47
N HIS A 270 22.10 87.25 -22.77
CA HIS A 270 23.54 87.51 -22.80
C HIS A 270 23.97 88.21 -24.09
N ASN A 271 23.44 87.78 -25.24
CA ASN A 271 23.68 88.41 -26.54
C ASN A 271 23.14 89.85 -26.59
N GLU A 272 21.97 90.11 -25.98
CA GLU A 272 21.45 91.47 -25.81
C GLU A 272 22.38 92.36 -25.00
N LYS A 273 22.95 91.84 -23.90
CA LYS A 273 23.93 92.54 -23.05
C LYS A 273 25.25 92.76 -23.77
N LEU A 274 25.74 91.78 -24.55
CA LEU A 274 26.88 91.96 -25.45
C LEU A 274 26.62 93.06 -26.47
N MET A 275 25.43 93.07 -27.11
CA MET A 275 25.03 94.10 -28.06
C MET A 275 24.85 95.48 -27.38
N ALA A 276 24.39 95.54 -26.13
CA ALA A 276 24.37 96.75 -25.33
C ALA A 276 25.79 97.27 -25.05
N MET A 277 26.68 96.42 -24.52
CA MET A 277 28.09 96.77 -24.29
C MET A 277 28.84 97.13 -25.59
N VAL A 278 28.43 96.62 -26.76
CA VAL A 278 28.97 97.05 -28.06
C VAL A 278 28.43 98.42 -28.50
N ARG A 279 27.17 98.76 -28.19
CA ARG A 279 26.63 100.12 -28.39
C ARG A 279 27.30 101.12 -27.43
N GLU A 280 27.39 100.78 -26.16
CA GLU A 280 28.10 101.55 -25.13
C GLU A 280 29.58 101.70 -25.50
N ARG A 281 30.26 100.65 -25.95
CA ARG A 281 31.64 100.74 -26.45
C ARG A 281 31.75 101.73 -27.60
N LYS A 282 30.84 101.73 -28.58
CA LYS A 282 30.88 102.69 -29.70
C LYS A 282 30.64 104.14 -29.22
N GLN A 283 29.78 104.34 -28.23
CA GLN A 283 29.60 105.64 -27.56
C GLN A 283 30.85 106.04 -26.75
N LEU A 284 31.49 105.09 -26.06
CA LEU A 284 32.73 105.28 -25.30
C LEU A 284 33.98 105.39 -26.19
N GLU A 285 33.97 104.90 -27.41
CA GLU A 285 35.01 105.16 -28.41
C GLU A 285 34.89 106.60 -28.90
N ALA A 286 33.68 107.10 -29.15
CA ALA A 286 33.44 108.52 -29.40
C ALA A 286 33.79 109.42 -28.19
N ALA A 287 33.55 108.96 -26.96
CA ALA A 287 33.93 109.69 -25.74
C ALA A 287 35.43 109.54 -25.37
N SER A 288 36.07 108.43 -25.74
CA SER A 288 37.52 108.19 -25.55
C SER A 288 38.34 109.08 -26.47
N MET A 289 37.90 109.26 -27.72
CA MET A 289 38.45 110.26 -28.64
C MET A 289 38.39 111.71 -28.08
N SER A 290 37.56 111.98 -27.07
CA SER A 290 37.52 113.26 -26.35
C SER A 290 38.10 113.22 -24.93
N THR A 291 38.61 112.08 -24.43
CA THR A 291 39.15 111.93 -23.06
C THR A 291 40.50 111.21 -22.94
N GLN A 292 41.32 111.16 -24.01
CA GLN A 292 42.71 110.66 -23.93
C GLN A 292 43.70 111.63 -23.25
N ARG A 293 43.45 111.99 -21.98
CA ARG A 293 44.46 112.51 -21.04
C ARG A 293 44.19 112.01 -19.61
N ILE A 294 45.28 111.71 -18.88
CA ILE A 294 45.36 111.21 -17.49
C ILE A 294 45.18 109.66 -17.37
N LEU A 295 46.30 108.97 -17.11
CA LEU A 295 46.37 107.60 -16.59
C LEU A 295 46.42 107.63 -15.04
N THR A 296 46.08 106.53 -14.36
CA THR A 296 47.07 105.65 -13.66
C THR A 296 46.46 104.46 -12.87
N VAL A 297 47.11 103.30 -13.05
CA VAL A 297 47.43 102.21 -12.08
C VAL A 297 46.45 101.83 -10.95
N ILE A 298 45.97 100.56 -10.99
CA ILE A 298 45.86 99.66 -9.81
C ILE A 298 46.27 98.23 -10.24
N PRO A 299 47.12 97.49 -9.50
CA PRO A 299 47.49 96.10 -9.82
C PRO A 299 47.01 95.04 -8.81
N LYS A 300 46.53 93.90 -9.34
CA LYS A 300 46.36 92.56 -8.70
C LYS A 300 45.30 92.35 -7.60
N PRO A 301 44.69 91.15 -7.60
CA PRO A 301 44.31 90.41 -6.40
C PRO A 301 44.95 89.00 -6.33
N ASP A 302 45.01 88.43 -5.12
CA ASP A 302 45.39 87.04 -4.80
C ASP A 302 44.21 86.06 -5.06
N GLY A 303 44.26 84.73 -4.88
CA GLY A 303 45.27 83.79 -4.38
C GLY A 303 44.66 82.34 -4.38
N PRO A 304 45.45 81.26 -4.23
CA PRO A 304 44.99 79.90 -4.57
C PRO A 304 44.02 79.20 -3.58
N ASP A 305 43.85 79.68 -2.35
CA ASP A 305 43.18 78.91 -1.28
C ASP A 305 41.71 78.54 -1.53
N ASN A 306 40.97 79.38 -2.27
CA ASN A 306 39.54 79.18 -2.55
C ASN A 306 39.26 77.86 -3.30
N LEU A 307 40.21 77.36 -4.09
CA LEU A 307 40.07 76.09 -4.81
C LEU A 307 40.21 74.89 -3.87
N ILE A 308 41.16 74.96 -2.93
CA ILE A 308 41.44 73.89 -1.94
C ILE A 308 40.24 73.74 -1.00
N GLN A 309 39.69 74.86 -0.51
CA GLN A 309 38.49 74.85 0.34
C GLN A 309 37.21 74.36 -0.37
N ARG A 310 37.14 74.41 -1.70
CA ARG A 310 36.03 73.80 -2.47
C ARG A 310 36.19 72.29 -2.55
N LYS A 311 37.38 71.78 -2.92
CA LYS A 311 37.65 70.33 -2.99
C LYS A 311 37.44 69.64 -1.64
N LEU A 312 37.91 70.25 -0.55
CA LEU A 312 37.75 69.71 0.81
C LEU A 312 36.27 69.59 1.25
N ARG A 313 35.39 70.48 0.77
CA ARG A 313 33.94 70.41 1.03
C ARG A 313 33.26 69.29 0.24
N LEU A 314 33.67 69.04 -1.00
CA LEU A 314 33.10 67.96 -1.83
C LEU A 314 33.42 66.58 -1.23
N VAL A 315 34.69 66.31 -0.92
CA VAL A 315 35.13 65.03 -0.33
C VAL A 315 34.44 64.77 1.03
N ARG A 316 34.20 65.80 1.84
CA ARG A 316 33.43 65.68 3.09
C ARG A 316 31.96 65.29 2.84
N LYS A 317 31.33 65.81 1.79
CA LYS A 317 29.96 65.43 1.40
C LYS A 317 29.90 63.98 0.90
N GLU A 318 30.86 63.56 0.09
CA GLU A 318 30.98 62.18 -0.40
C GLU A 318 31.20 61.18 0.74
N MET A 319 32.09 61.51 1.70
CA MET A 319 32.32 60.71 2.90
C MET A 319 31.06 60.54 3.76
N LEU A 320 30.26 61.60 3.91
CA LEU A 320 28.98 61.54 4.63
C LEU A 320 27.94 60.69 3.88
N ASN A 321 27.86 60.81 2.55
CA ASN A 321 26.98 59.99 1.71
C ASN A 321 27.34 58.50 1.79
N LEU A 322 28.63 58.16 1.66
CA LEU A 322 29.14 56.79 1.80
C LEU A 322 28.84 56.21 3.19
N LYS A 323 29.02 57.00 4.26
CA LYS A 323 28.68 56.59 5.63
C LYS A 323 27.17 56.37 5.81
N ALA A 324 26.33 57.19 5.17
CA ALA A 324 24.88 57.00 5.17
C ALA A 324 24.47 55.72 4.43
N GLN A 325 24.99 55.49 3.22
CA GLN A 325 24.74 54.28 2.42
C GLN A 325 25.20 53.00 3.14
N TYR A 326 26.38 53.00 3.75
CA TYR A 326 26.83 51.87 4.56
C TYR A 326 25.88 51.61 5.75
N SER A 327 25.38 52.66 6.40
CA SER A 327 24.43 52.52 7.51
C SER A 327 23.05 51.99 7.09
N SER A 328 22.57 52.30 5.88
CA SER A 328 21.30 51.76 5.37
C SER A 328 21.45 50.32 4.87
N GLN A 329 22.57 49.99 4.21
CA GLN A 329 22.91 48.60 3.86
C GLN A 329 23.03 47.72 5.11
N GLN A 330 23.73 48.18 6.15
CA GLN A 330 23.86 47.42 7.41
C GLN A 330 22.52 47.19 8.10
N LYS A 331 21.60 48.16 8.08
CA LYS A 331 20.21 47.99 8.56
C LYS A 331 19.45 46.95 7.73
N CYS A 332 19.51 47.05 6.41
CA CYS A 332 18.86 46.10 5.48
C CYS A 332 19.36 44.65 5.70
N ILE A 333 20.68 44.45 5.76
CA ILE A 333 21.29 43.14 6.03
C ILE A 333 20.85 42.60 7.40
N THR A 334 20.75 43.46 8.43
CA THR A 334 20.30 43.06 9.77
C THR A 334 18.81 42.64 9.76
N GLN A 335 17.96 43.37 9.04
CA GLN A 335 16.54 43.04 8.88
C GLN A 335 16.34 41.74 8.08
N MET A 336 17.08 41.55 6.98
CA MET A 336 17.04 40.32 6.18
C MET A 336 17.53 39.11 6.98
N LYS A 337 18.61 39.24 7.75
CA LYS A 337 19.07 38.20 8.69
C LYS A 337 17.97 37.82 9.68
N ARG A 338 17.32 38.80 10.31
CA ARG A 338 16.19 38.55 11.23
C ARG A 338 15.05 37.79 10.54
N GLN A 339 14.60 38.24 9.37
CA GLN A 339 13.53 37.56 8.60
C GLN A 339 13.90 36.11 8.23
N LEU A 340 15.16 35.85 7.86
CA LEU A 340 15.65 34.49 7.58
C LEU A 340 15.70 33.61 8.84
N THR A 341 16.12 34.16 9.99
CA THR A 341 16.08 33.47 11.28
C THR A 341 14.64 33.17 11.70
N ASP A 342 13.72 34.13 11.59
CA ASP A 342 12.30 33.94 11.91
C ASP A 342 11.66 32.88 11.01
N ARG A 343 11.97 32.86 9.70
CA ARG A 343 11.52 31.82 8.76
C ARG A 343 12.12 30.44 9.10
N ARG A 344 13.42 30.36 9.41
CA ARG A 344 14.09 29.11 9.85
C ARG A 344 13.41 28.55 11.10
N ASN A 345 13.13 29.39 12.10
CA ASN A 345 12.53 28.98 13.36
C ASN A 345 11.10 28.43 13.17
N ARG A 346 10.28 29.07 12.32
CA ARG A 346 8.95 28.57 11.94
C ARG A 346 9.01 27.20 11.26
N ILE A 347 9.94 27.00 10.32
CA ILE A 347 10.14 25.73 9.61
C ILE A 347 10.57 24.62 10.59
N VAL A 348 11.52 24.90 11.49
CA VAL A 348 11.96 23.94 12.53
C VAL A 348 10.81 23.57 13.47
N GLN A 349 9.98 24.52 13.89
CA GLN A 349 8.78 24.25 14.68
C GLN A 349 7.79 23.35 13.91
N GLN A 350 7.50 23.66 12.65
CA GLN A 350 6.62 22.86 11.79
C GLN A 350 7.12 21.41 11.65
N HIS A 351 8.41 21.19 11.38
CA HIS A 351 8.98 19.84 11.35
C HIS A 351 8.84 19.12 12.69
N GLY A 352 9.10 19.80 13.82
CA GLY A 352 8.92 19.23 15.16
C GLY A 352 7.47 18.84 15.47
N HIS A 353 6.48 19.61 15.02
CA HIS A 353 5.06 19.25 15.13
C HIS A 353 4.72 18.04 14.24
N THR A 354 5.20 18.00 13.00
CA THR A 354 4.99 16.87 12.08
C THR A 354 5.63 15.58 12.59
N GLN A 355 6.84 15.64 13.13
CA GLN A 355 7.53 14.49 13.74
C GLN A 355 6.75 13.93 14.93
N LYS A 356 6.22 14.80 15.81
CA LYS A 356 5.34 14.40 16.92
C LYS A 356 4.03 13.76 16.43
N LYS A 357 3.41 14.28 15.36
CA LYS A 357 2.24 13.66 14.72
C LYS A 357 2.56 12.26 14.18
N ILE A 358 3.67 12.09 13.46
CA ILE A 358 4.10 10.78 12.91
C ILE A 358 4.32 9.77 14.03
N GLN A 359 5.00 10.15 15.13
CA GLN A 359 5.18 9.28 16.29
C GLN A 359 3.85 8.90 16.96
N HIS A 360 2.93 9.87 17.10
CA HIS A 360 1.59 9.61 17.65
C HIS A 360 0.78 8.64 16.78
N PHE A 361 0.75 8.83 15.46
CA PHE A 361 0.07 7.93 14.53
C PHE A 361 0.67 6.52 14.57
N ALA A 362 1.99 6.38 14.48
CA ALA A 362 2.65 5.08 14.58
C ALA A 362 2.30 4.31 15.86
N VAL A 363 2.20 4.99 17.02
CA VAL A 363 1.77 4.37 18.29
C VAL A 363 0.27 4.06 18.28
N ALA A 364 -0.58 4.93 17.72
CA ALA A 364 -2.01 4.71 17.64
C ALA A 364 -2.37 3.55 16.70
N ASP A 365 -1.69 3.42 15.57
CA ASP A 365 -1.97 2.42 14.55
C ASP A 365 -1.45 1.04 14.95
N VAL A 366 -0.30 0.95 15.65
CA VAL A 366 0.13 -0.30 16.32
C VAL A 366 -0.91 -0.76 17.35
N LYS A 367 -1.46 0.16 18.17
CA LYS A 367 -2.50 -0.17 19.17
C LYS A 367 -3.80 -0.63 18.52
N LYS A 368 -4.28 0.04 17.46
CA LYS A 368 -5.46 -0.41 16.70
C LYS A 368 -5.26 -1.80 16.10
N PHE A 369 -4.07 -2.05 15.55
CA PHE A 369 -3.73 -3.35 14.95
C PHE A 369 -3.67 -4.45 16.02
N GLU A 370 -3.08 -4.18 17.19
CA GLU A 370 -3.04 -5.10 18.33
C GLU A 370 -4.46 -5.43 18.85
N GLN A 371 -5.33 -4.42 18.98
CA GLN A 371 -6.73 -4.59 19.37
C GLN A 371 -7.54 -5.40 18.35
N MET A 372 -7.39 -5.08 17.05
CA MET A 372 -8.04 -5.81 15.97
C MET A 372 -7.55 -7.26 15.87
N TRP A 373 -6.25 -7.49 16.08
CA TRP A 373 -5.66 -8.83 16.09
C TRP A 373 -6.26 -9.68 17.21
N LEU A 374 -6.30 -9.18 18.44
CA LEU A 374 -6.88 -9.89 19.58
C LEU A 374 -8.37 -10.23 19.36
N MET A 375 -9.15 -9.29 18.82
CA MET A 375 -10.57 -9.52 18.49
C MET A 375 -10.74 -10.67 17.47
N ILE A 376 -9.99 -10.64 16.37
CA ILE A 376 -10.04 -11.68 15.34
C ILE A 376 -9.53 -13.03 15.90
N GLU A 377 -8.49 -13.00 16.73
CA GLU A 377 -7.93 -14.19 17.36
C GLU A 377 -8.95 -14.89 18.28
N ASP A 378 -9.73 -14.11 19.04
CA ASP A 378 -10.79 -14.64 19.90
C ASP A 378 -12.02 -15.12 19.10
N GLU A 379 -12.40 -14.44 18.02
CA GLU A 379 -13.43 -14.94 17.07
C GLU A 379 -13.02 -16.29 16.44
N VAL A 380 -11.75 -16.42 16.05
CA VAL A 380 -11.19 -17.67 15.50
C VAL A 380 -11.15 -18.77 16.56
N LYS A 381 -10.76 -18.47 17.81
CA LYS A 381 -10.83 -19.44 18.93
C LYS A 381 -12.27 -19.92 19.17
N GLN A 382 -13.26 -19.03 19.11
CA GLN A 382 -14.68 -19.39 19.22
C GLN A 382 -15.20 -20.21 18.01
N LEU A 383 -14.67 -20.00 16.81
CA LEU A 383 -14.95 -20.86 15.65
C LEU A 383 -14.33 -22.26 15.84
N VAL A 384 -13.08 -22.33 16.31
CA VAL A 384 -12.39 -23.60 16.59
C VAL A 384 -13.12 -24.42 17.65
N GLU A 385 -13.57 -23.83 18.77
CA GLU A 385 -14.38 -24.56 19.76
C GLU A 385 -15.70 -25.10 19.16
N ARG A 386 -16.39 -24.32 18.33
CA ARG A 386 -17.61 -24.78 17.65
C ARG A 386 -17.35 -25.97 16.73
N VAL A 387 -16.24 -25.96 15.97
CA VAL A 387 -15.82 -27.09 15.14
C VAL A 387 -15.46 -28.31 15.99
N LEU A 388 -14.72 -28.14 17.09
CA LEU A 388 -14.37 -29.23 18.01
C LEU A 388 -15.59 -29.86 18.69
N VAL A 389 -16.61 -29.06 19.04
CA VAL A 389 -17.88 -29.57 19.55
C VAL A 389 -18.59 -30.42 18.50
N LEU A 390 -18.72 -29.93 17.26
CA LEU A 390 -19.34 -30.67 16.15
C LEU A 390 -18.61 -31.96 15.82
N ASP A 391 -17.28 -31.92 15.76
CA ASP A 391 -16.42 -33.09 15.56
C ASP A 391 -16.64 -34.14 16.68
N SER A 392 -16.68 -33.70 17.94
CA SER A 392 -16.97 -34.59 19.07
C SER A 392 -18.38 -35.22 19.02
N ILE A 393 -19.34 -34.55 18.38
CA ILE A 393 -20.69 -35.08 18.14
C ILE A 393 -20.66 -36.12 17.01
N ILE A 394 -19.97 -35.84 15.90
CA ILE A 394 -19.84 -36.76 14.76
C ILE A 394 -19.18 -38.08 15.20
N TYR A 395 -18.06 -38.00 15.92
CA TYR A 395 -17.38 -39.20 16.43
C TYR A 395 -18.28 -40.04 17.35
N LYS A 396 -19.02 -39.41 18.27
CA LYS A 396 -19.86 -40.12 19.26
C LYS A 396 -21.19 -40.63 18.69
N GLN A 397 -21.86 -39.86 17.83
CA GLN A 397 -23.22 -40.15 17.36
C GLN A 397 -23.28 -40.84 15.99
N HIS A 398 -22.31 -40.58 15.09
CA HIS A 398 -22.32 -41.12 13.73
C HIS A 398 -21.29 -42.22 13.50
N LEU A 399 -20.14 -42.16 14.20
CA LEU A 399 -19.08 -43.18 14.10
C LEU A 399 -19.06 -44.18 15.27
N GLY A 400 -19.65 -43.83 16.42
CA GLY A 400 -19.65 -44.66 17.62
C GLY A 400 -18.26 -44.81 18.28
N LEU A 401 -17.33 -43.90 17.97
CA LEU A 401 -15.94 -43.94 18.43
C LEU A 401 -15.70 -43.00 19.60
N ALA A 402 -14.68 -43.31 20.41
CA ALA A 402 -14.16 -42.37 21.40
C ALA A 402 -13.52 -41.17 20.70
N TRP A 403 -13.92 -39.96 21.10
CA TRP A 403 -13.32 -38.72 20.60
C TRP A 403 -12.24 -38.22 21.55
N GLU A 404 -11.02 -38.09 21.06
CA GLU A 404 -9.92 -37.43 21.74
C GLU A 404 -9.71 -36.03 21.16
N ARG A 405 -9.51 -35.04 22.02
CA ARG A 405 -9.37 -33.64 21.60
C ARG A 405 -7.98 -33.39 21.00
N PRO A 406 -7.86 -32.87 19.76
CA PRO A 406 -6.57 -32.54 19.15
C PRO A 406 -5.73 -31.57 19.99
N HIS A 407 -4.40 -31.69 19.90
CA HIS A 407 -3.45 -30.87 20.67
C HIS A 407 -3.31 -29.45 20.10
N MET A 408 -4.20 -28.54 20.52
CA MET A 408 -4.28 -27.16 20.02
C MET A 408 -3.31 -26.21 20.74
N ALA A 409 -2.00 -26.38 20.53
CA ALA A 409 -0.94 -25.59 21.17
C ALA A 409 -1.02 -24.05 20.96
N PHE A 410 -1.82 -23.59 19.99
CA PHE A 410 -2.06 -22.18 19.71
C PHE A 410 -3.20 -21.57 20.56
N MET A 411 -4.17 -22.37 21.03
CA MET A 411 -5.33 -21.86 21.78
C MET A 411 -4.94 -21.25 23.13
N GLY A 412 -3.89 -21.77 23.77
CA GLY A 412 -3.30 -21.25 25.02
C GLY A 412 -2.30 -20.10 24.81
N ARG A 413 -2.12 -19.63 23.58
CA ARG A 413 -1.35 -18.41 23.27
C ARG A 413 -2.36 -17.30 22.95
N SER A 414 -2.02 -16.05 23.28
CA SER A 414 -2.84 -14.89 22.94
C SER A 414 -1.95 -13.70 22.58
N GLY A 415 -2.34 -12.97 21.54
CA GLY A 415 -1.59 -11.83 21.02
C GLY A 415 -0.72 -12.18 19.81
N LEU A 416 -0.14 -11.13 19.22
CA LEU A 416 0.63 -11.23 17.99
C LEU A 416 1.71 -12.31 18.07
N ILE A 417 1.73 -13.25 17.10
CA ILE A 417 2.75 -14.29 16.99
C ILE A 417 4.08 -13.62 16.65
N GLN A 418 4.78 -13.19 17.70
CA GLN A 418 6.09 -12.58 17.61
C GLN A 418 7.07 -13.65 17.12
N PRO A 419 7.66 -13.51 15.91
CA PRO A 419 8.56 -14.52 15.37
C PRO A 419 9.68 -14.77 16.38
N GLN A 420 9.87 -16.05 16.70
CA GLN A 420 10.50 -16.52 17.93
C GLN A 420 11.71 -15.68 18.31
N LYS A 421 11.61 -14.96 19.45
CA LYS A 421 12.68 -14.12 19.99
C LYS A 421 13.97 -14.93 20.13
N GLN A 422 14.84 -14.80 19.13
CA GLN A 422 16.26 -15.02 19.34
C GLN A 422 16.70 -14.05 20.43
N THR A 423 17.43 -14.55 21.42
CA THR A 423 17.76 -13.86 22.66
C THR A 423 18.17 -12.41 22.42
N GLN A 424 17.57 -11.48 23.17
CA GLN A 424 17.91 -10.05 23.08
C GLN A 424 19.40 -9.87 23.39
N SER A 425 20.22 -9.67 22.36
CA SER A 425 21.66 -9.51 22.56
C SER A 425 21.97 -8.13 23.15
N PRO A 426 23.05 -8.00 23.95
CA PRO A 426 23.48 -6.71 24.53
C PRO A 426 23.69 -5.59 23.49
N THR A 427 23.90 -5.98 22.22
CA THR A 427 24.12 -5.12 21.05
C THR A 427 23.05 -4.03 20.90
N HIS A 428 21.78 -4.31 21.21
CA HIS A 428 20.71 -3.31 21.10
C HIS A 428 20.80 -2.20 22.18
N GLN A 429 21.33 -2.49 23.37
CA GLN A 429 21.61 -1.45 24.37
C GLN A 429 22.86 -0.64 23.98
N ALA A 430 23.93 -1.29 23.55
CA ALA A 430 25.18 -0.62 23.15
C ALA A 430 24.95 0.42 22.02
N VAL A 431 24.27 0.03 20.93
CA VAL A 431 23.96 0.96 19.82
C VAL A 431 23.03 2.11 20.27
N THR A 432 22.12 1.84 21.20
CA THR A 432 21.23 2.89 21.75
C THR A 432 21.96 3.84 22.71
N GLN A 433 23.01 3.38 23.40
CA GLN A 433 23.86 4.23 24.25
C GLN A 433 24.80 5.12 23.41
N VAL A 434 25.51 4.55 22.44
CA VAL A 434 26.46 5.28 21.57
C VAL A 434 25.76 6.40 20.78
N ILE A 435 24.52 6.20 20.34
CA ILE A 435 23.75 7.25 19.65
C ILE A 435 23.24 8.31 20.66
N ARG A 436 22.89 7.93 21.89
CA ARG A 436 22.38 8.89 22.91
C ARG A 436 23.44 9.82 23.49
N THR A 437 24.73 9.50 23.38
CA THR A 437 25.81 10.30 23.97
C THR A 437 26.09 11.64 23.27
N GLN A 438 25.56 11.87 22.05
CA GLN A 438 25.81 13.12 21.30
C GLN A 438 24.62 14.11 21.32
N ASP A 439 23.37 13.62 21.33
CA ASP A 439 22.15 14.46 21.24
C ASP A 439 21.89 15.38 22.45
N LEU A 440 22.68 15.29 23.54
CA LEU A 440 22.59 16.19 24.71
C LEU A 440 23.81 17.13 24.92
N GLN A 441 24.83 17.11 24.06
CA GLN A 441 25.95 18.07 24.13
C GLN A 441 25.88 19.19 23.06
N GLY A 442 24.67 19.49 22.59
CA GLY A 442 24.39 20.54 21.59
C GLY A 442 24.15 21.96 22.14
N SER A 443 24.29 22.23 23.44
CA SER A 443 24.12 23.58 24.04
C SER A 443 24.70 23.71 25.45
N GLN A 444 24.90 24.97 25.87
CA GLN A 444 25.19 25.45 27.24
C GLN A 444 26.66 25.53 27.74
N ARG A 445 27.42 26.50 27.23
CA ARG A 445 28.49 27.25 27.94
C ARG A 445 28.70 28.59 27.21
N MET A 446 28.75 29.77 27.84
CA MET A 446 28.44 30.21 29.21
C MET A 446 27.65 31.55 29.11
N THR A 447 27.07 32.16 30.15
CA THR A 447 27.08 31.96 31.61
C THR A 447 25.63 31.66 32.11
N ASP A 448 25.14 31.85 33.35
CA ASP A 448 25.68 32.42 34.61
C ASP A 448 25.04 31.78 35.87
N ALA A 449 25.40 32.25 37.06
CA ALA A 449 25.09 31.61 38.34
C ALA A 449 23.82 32.13 39.07
N SER A 450 23.04 31.21 39.64
CA SER A 450 22.44 31.35 40.99
C SER A 450 21.95 29.99 41.56
N VAL A 451 22.29 29.75 42.84
CA VAL A 451 21.74 28.83 43.87
C VAL A 451 20.74 27.70 43.47
N GLY A 452 21.02 26.46 43.92
CA GLY A 452 20.14 25.27 43.82
C GLY A 452 19.18 25.08 45.03
N PRO A 453 18.88 23.86 45.54
CA PRO A 453 19.43 22.53 45.17
C PRO A 453 18.41 21.36 45.06
N MET A 454 18.92 20.21 44.61
CA MET A 454 18.59 18.82 45.03
C MET A 454 17.13 18.29 45.03
N LEU A 455 16.92 17.18 44.30
CA LEU A 455 16.30 15.95 44.84
C LEU A 455 16.76 14.71 44.05
N LYS A 456 16.77 13.55 44.71
CA LYS A 456 17.07 12.22 44.15
C LYS A 456 15.84 11.32 44.29
N THR A 457 15.72 10.31 43.44
CA THR A 457 15.03 9.04 43.77
C THR A 457 15.57 7.91 42.88
N ASP A 458 15.87 6.78 43.52
CA ASP A 458 16.44 5.58 42.91
C ASP A 458 15.36 4.48 42.74
N ALA A 459 15.53 3.58 41.77
CA ALA A 459 14.84 2.29 41.60
C ALA A 459 15.43 1.59 40.35
N GLU A 460 16.58 0.93 40.46
CA GLU A 460 16.75 -0.49 40.84
C GLU A 460 16.21 -1.51 39.82
N SER A 461 17.10 -2.42 39.40
CA SER A 461 16.81 -3.55 38.53
C SER A 461 16.68 -4.83 39.35
N VAL A 462 15.77 -5.73 38.95
CA VAL A 462 15.77 -7.12 39.44
C VAL A 462 15.94 -8.07 38.25
N THR A 463 17.05 -8.80 38.25
CA THR A 463 17.32 -9.91 37.33
C THR A 463 17.01 -11.24 38.01
N THR A 464 16.24 -12.10 37.35
CA THR A 464 16.12 -13.52 37.72
C THR A 464 16.28 -14.40 36.49
N GLU A 465 17.45 -15.03 36.37
CA GLU A 465 17.59 -16.33 35.71
C GLU A 465 16.76 -17.36 36.53
N VAL A 466 16.38 -18.55 36.08
CA VAL A 466 17.21 -19.70 35.67
C VAL A 466 16.28 -20.71 34.97
N HIS A 467 16.78 -21.40 33.92
CA HIS A 467 16.74 -22.87 33.74
C HIS A 467 16.92 -23.28 32.27
N LYS A 468 17.74 -24.32 32.08
CA LYS A 468 18.20 -24.89 30.80
C LYS A 468 17.64 -26.31 30.65
N ALA A 469 17.19 -26.66 29.45
CA ALA A 469 16.82 -28.03 29.08
C ALA A 469 16.98 -28.26 27.55
N GLU A 470 17.36 -29.48 27.19
CA GLU A 470 17.46 -30.02 25.82
C GLU A 470 16.80 -31.42 25.81
N SER A 471 16.35 -32.02 24.71
CA SER A 471 16.46 -31.70 23.27
C SER A 471 15.16 -32.22 22.55
N GLU A 472 14.95 -32.35 21.24
CA GLU A 472 15.77 -32.22 20.03
C GLU A 472 14.86 -32.00 18.79
N GLY A 473 15.46 -31.80 17.61
CA GLY A 473 14.92 -32.33 16.35
C GLY A 473 13.89 -31.49 15.58
N GLY A 474 14.34 -30.82 14.51
CA GLY A 474 13.48 -30.18 13.51
C GLY A 474 14.30 -29.43 12.47
N ALA A 475 14.42 -29.97 11.25
CA ALA A 475 15.33 -29.44 10.24
C ALA A 475 14.63 -28.42 9.31
N GLU A 476 14.86 -27.12 9.57
CA GLU A 476 14.65 -26.05 8.58
C GLU A 476 15.96 -25.32 8.31
N VAL A 477 16.06 -24.66 7.15
CA VAL A 477 17.33 -24.19 6.58
C VAL A 477 17.89 -22.99 7.37
N GLU A 478 19.03 -23.18 8.03
CA GLU A 478 19.76 -22.04 8.62
C GLU A 478 20.21 -21.05 7.54
N GLU A 479 19.63 -19.84 7.56
CA GLU A 479 20.32 -18.67 7.06
C GLU A 479 21.56 -18.43 7.92
N ARG A 480 22.73 -18.88 7.43
CA ARG A 480 24.05 -18.64 8.05
C ARG A 480 24.19 -17.16 8.45
N LYS A 481 24.06 -16.89 9.74
CA LYS A 481 24.38 -15.59 10.33
C LYS A 481 25.85 -15.27 10.07
N LEU A 482 26.13 -14.09 9.54
CA LEU A 482 27.49 -13.59 9.47
C LEU A 482 27.96 -13.26 10.89
N SER A 483 29.19 -13.62 11.23
CA SER A 483 29.84 -13.10 12.44
C SER A 483 29.95 -11.58 12.33
N ASN A 484 29.82 -10.87 13.46
CA ASN A 484 30.04 -9.42 13.52
C ASN A 484 31.44 -9.03 12.98
N GLU A 485 32.43 -9.89 13.19
CA GLU A 485 33.78 -9.73 12.66
C GLU A 485 33.78 -9.69 11.13
N ALA A 486 33.16 -10.68 10.50
CA ALA A 486 33.04 -10.77 9.05
C ALA A 486 32.17 -9.64 8.46
N LEU A 487 31.26 -9.06 9.24
CA LEU A 487 30.54 -7.84 8.86
C LEU A 487 31.47 -6.62 8.91
N LYS A 488 32.27 -6.46 9.98
CA LYS A 488 33.27 -5.37 10.10
C LYS A 488 34.26 -5.39 8.93
N THR A 489 34.87 -6.54 8.63
CA THR A 489 35.84 -6.67 7.51
C THR A 489 35.23 -6.34 6.14
N VAL A 490 33.95 -6.64 5.92
CA VAL A 490 33.27 -6.30 4.64
C VAL A 490 32.99 -4.81 4.54
N MET A 491 32.72 -4.13 5.66
CA MET A 491 32.50 -2.69 5.67
C MET A 491 33.82 -1.91 5.52
N GLU A 492 34.91 -2.38 6.13
CA GLU A 492 36.25 -1.84 5.93
C GLU A 492 36.68 -1.96 4.46
N LEU A 493 36.57 -3.16 3.88
CA LEU A 493 36.83 -3.38 2.44
C LEU A 493 35.96 -2.51 1.52
N LEU A 494 34.72 -2.20 1.90
CA LEU A 494 33.85 -1.29 1.15
C LEU A 494 34.29 0.17 1.27
N CYS A 495 34.95 0.59 2.36
CA CYS A 495 35.55 1.93 2.45
C CYS A 495 36.82 2.05 1.61
N ASP A 496 37.65 1.01 1.58
CA ASP A 496 38.92 1.03 0.85
C ASP A 496 38.71 0.94 -0.67
N GLU A 497 37.96 -0.06 -1.14
CA GLU A 497 37.71 -0.30 -2.58
C GLU A 497 36.82 0.80 -3.21
N LEU A 498 35.98 1.48 -2.42
CA LEU A 498 35.19 2.63 -2.87
C LEU A 498 35.83 3.98 -2.49
N GLY A 499 37.09 3.98 -2.04
CA GLY A 499 37.82 5.18 -1.64
C GLY A 499 37.88 6.27 -2.73
N PHE A 500 37.82 5.86 -4.02
CA PHE A 500 37.80 6.75 -5.17
C PHE A 500 36.53 7.61 -5.33
N LEU A 501 35.45 7.30 -4.59
CA LEU A 501 34.20 8.07 -4.63
C LEU A 501 34.19 9.28 -3.69
N PHE A 502 35.22 9.44 -2.84
CA PHE A 502 35.31 10.57 -1.91
C PHE A 502 36.13 11.73 -2.49
N GLU A 503 35.61 12.94 -2.41
CA GLU A 503 36.40 14.13 -2.74
C GLU A 503 37.56 14.33 -1.76
N GLU A 504 38.70 14.79 -2.27
CA GLU A 504 39.90 15.14 -1.49
C GLU A 504 39.62 16.18 -0.39
N LYS A 505 38.63 17.05 -0.62
CA LYS A 505 38.10 18.04 0.35
C LYS A 505 37.29 17.43 1.49
N PHE A 506 36.64 16.29 1.26
CA PHE A 506 35.93 15.53 2.29
C PHE A 506 36.93 14.73 3.12
N LEU A 507 37.88 14.06 2.46
CA LEU A 507 38.95 13.30 3.13
C LEU A 507 39.84 14.18 4.02
N SER A 508 40.23 15.37 3.54
CA SER A 508 41.01 16.34 4.33
C SER A 508 40.24 16.96 5.51
N GLN A 509 38.89 16.95 5.50
CA GLN A 509 38.06 17.32 6.65
C GLN A 509 37.89 16.17 7.65
N LEU A 510 38.02 14.91 7.22
CA LEU A 510 37.98 13.73 8.09
C LEU A 510 39.34 13.41 8.74
N ALA A 511 40.45 13.79 8.11
CA ALA A 511 41.81 13.49 8.59
C ALA A 511 42.14 13.83 10.07
N PRO A 512 41.49 14.81 10.74
CA PRO A 512 41.71 15.07 12.18
C PRO A 512 40.98 14.13 13.16
N LEU A 513 40.11 13.25 12.69
CA LEU A 513 39.29 12.34 13.51
C LEU A 513 39.96 10.96 13.69
N GLU A 514 39.54 10.20 14.71
CA GLU A 514 40.03 8.83 14.92
C GLU A 514 39.59 7.88 13.78
N GLU A 515 40.39 6.84 13.49
CA GLU A 515 40.21 6.01 12.29
C GLU A 515 38.83 5.30 12.25
N GLU A 516 38.29 4.87 13.40
CA GLU A 516 36.95 4.29 13.48
C GLU A 516 35.85 5.33 13.20
N GLU A 517 36.01 6.59 13.64
CA GLU A 517 35.09 7.68 13.32
C GLU A 517 35.14 8.04 11.82
N GLN A 518 36.34 8.09 11.24
CA GLN A 518 36.51 8.31 9.80
C GLN A 518 35.84 7.20 8.99
N ALA A 519 36.00 5.93 9.38
CA ALA A 519 35.36 4.79 8.73
C ALA A 519 33.83 4.88 8.81
N VAL A 520 33.26 5.17 9.98
CA VAL A 520 31.81 5.36 10.16
C VAL A 520 31.26 6.50 9.31
N MET A 521 31.97 7.63 9.22
CA MET A 521 31.57 8.77 8.39
C MET A 521 31.65 8.46 6.89
N LYS A 522 32.70 7.77 6.44
CA LYS A 522 32.84 7.26 5.06
C LYS A 522 31.68 6.30 4.70
N LEU A 523 31.41 5.31 5.53
CA LEU A 523 30.29 4.36 5.36
C LEU A 523 28.93 5.08 5.31
N SER A 524 28.67 5.99 6.25
CA SER A 524 27.39 6.71 6.30
C SER A 524 27.18 7.60 5.08
N SER A 525 28.25 8.17 4.51
CA SER A 525 28.19 8.93 3.26
C SER A 525 27.92 8.02 2.05
N LEU A 526 28.61 6.87 1.94
CA LEU A 526 28.37 5.90 0.86
C LEU A 526 26.94 5.35 0.90
N PHE A 527 26.43 4.92 2.07
CA PHE A 527 25.06 4.43 2.18
C PHE A 527 24.02 5.50 1.88
N SER A 528 24.28 6.77 2.26
CA SER A 528 23.41 7.88 1.86
C SER A 528 23.43 8.16 0.35
N ALA A 529 24.58 7.98 -0.32
CA ALA A 529 24.70 8.18 -1.76
C ALA A 529 24.05 7.04 -2.57
N PHE A 530 24.15 5.80 -2.09
CA PHE A 530 23.51 4.62 -2.70
C PHE A 530 22.06 4.38 -2.23
N GLY A 531 21.53 5.20 -1.34
CA GLY A 531 20.15 5.07 -0.80
C GLY A 531 19.91 3.86 0.11
N ILE A 532 20.98 3.23 0.62
CA ILE A 532 20.91 1.99 1.42
C ILE A 532 20.48 2.33 2.86
N SER A 533 19.40 1.72 3.34
CA SER A 533 18.96 1.93 4.72
C SER A 533 19.82 1.16 5.72
N LYS A 534 19.91 1.68 6.96
CA LYS A 534 20.63 1.01 8.07
C LYS A 534 20.11 -0.41 8.39
N ARG A 535 18.96 -0.83 7.83
CA ARG A 535 18.39 -2.18 7.98
C ARG A 535 18.80 -3.14 6.84
N GLU A 536 19.28 -2.62 5.70
CA GLU A 536 19.73 -3.44 4.56
C GLU A 536 21.21 -3.81 4.61
N VAL A 537 22.05 -3.06 5.35
CA VAL A 537 23.51 -3.27 5.41
C VAL A 537 23.92 -4.75 5.68
N PRO A 538 23.27 -5.52 6.58
CA PRO A 538 23.59 -6.93 6.76
C PRO A 538 23.22 -7.82 5.56
N ARG A 539 22.15 -7.47 4.83
CA ARG A 539 21.73 -8.18 3.61
C ARG A 539 22.70 -7.92 2.45
N LEU A 540 23.17 -6.67 2.32
CA LEU A 540 24.21 -6.32 1.35
C LEU A 540 25.50 -7.14 1.59
N ALA A 541 25.96 -7.22 2.84
CA ALA A 541 27.13 -8.03 3.19
C ALA A 541 26.96 -9.52 2.84
N GLN A 542 25.77 -10.09 3.09
CA GLN A 542 25.46 -11.47 2.68
C GLN A 542 25.48 -11.66 1.15
N VAL A 543 24.94 -10.71 0.37
CA VAL A 543 24.96 -10.77 -1.10
C VAL A 543 26.40 -10.70 -1.64
N LEU A 544 27.21 -9.79 -1.11
CA LEU A 544 28.63 -9.65 -1.49
C LEU A 544 29.42 -10.92 -1.17
N LEU A 545 29.22 -11.54 0.00
CA LEU A 545 29.86 -12.83 0.35
C LEU A 545 29.37 -13.98 -0.53
N LYS A 546 28.07 -14.09 -0.80
CA LYS A 546 27.52 -15.11 -1.72
C LYS A 546 28.15 -14.97 -3.11
N HIS A 547 28.27 -13.75 -3.63
CA HIS A 547 28.87 -13.48 -4.94
C HIS A 547 30.40 -13.74 -4.97
N LYS A 548 31.13 -13.40 -3.89
CA LYS A 548 32.56 -13.71 -3.73
C LYS A 548 32.80 -15.23 -3.74
N ASN A 549 31.99 -15.99 -3.01
CA ASN A 549 32.08 -17.46 -2.99
C ASN A 549 31.74 -18.08 -4.36
N GLN A 550 30.72 -17.55 -5.05
CA GLN A 550 30.31 -18.03 -6.38
C GLN A 550 31.41 -17.79 -7.44
N LYS A 551 32.11 -16.64 -7.39
CA LYS A 551 33.29 -16.38 -8.23
C LYS A 551 34.49 -17.29 -7.89
N ARG A 552 34.65 -17.68 -6.62
CA ARG A 552 35.70 -18.62 -6.19
C ARG A 552 35.49 -20.01 -6.78
N LEU A 553 34.27 -20.54 -6.67
CA LEU A 553 33.89 -21.82 -7.29
C LEU A 553 34.11 -21.80 -8.81
N GLN A 554 33.79 -20.71 -9.50
CA GLN A 554 34.06 -20.53 -10.94
C GLN A 554 35.55 -20.42 -11.30
N THR A 555 36.44 -20.15 -10.34
CA THR A 555 37.90 -20.12 -10.52
C THR A 555 38.62 -21.34 -9.93
N GLU A 556 37.88 -22.27 -9.33
CA GLU A 556 38.34 -23.63 -9.00
C GLU A 556 37.96 -24.58 -10.16
N VAL A 557 36.70 -24.57 -10.61
CA VAL A 557 36.24 -25.33 -11.79
C VAL A 557 37.06 -25.04 -13.05
N ARG A 558 37.59 -23.82 -13.22
CA ARG A 558 38.48 -23.47 -14.35
C ARG A 558 39.92 -23.99 -14.22
N ARG A 559 40.39 -24.30 -13.01
CA ARG A 559 41.71 -24.94 -12.82
C ARG A 559 41.60 -26.45 -12.98
N ASP A 560 40.53 -27.05 -12.47
CA ASP A 560 40.23 -28.47 -12.67
C ASP A 560 40.08 -28.84 -14.16
N THR A 561 39.67 -27.90 -15.03
CA THR A 561 39.64 -28.11 -16.49
C THR A 561 41.00 -27.98 -17.19
N ASP A 562 41.95 -27.21 -16.63
CA ASP A 562 43.27 -27.00 -17.24
C ASP A 562 44.28 -28.08 -16.78
N ASP A 563 44.29 -28.44 -15.49
CA ASP A 563 45.11 -29.53 -14.95
C ASP A 563 44.67 -30.92 -15.45
N GLY A 564 43.45 -31.04 -15.99
CA GLY A 564 42.92 -32.29 -16.56
C GLY A 564 43.55 -32.72 -17.90
N CYS A 565 44.35 -31.86 -18.56
CA CYS A 565 44.78 -32.09 -19.95
C CYS A 565 46.27 -32.40 -20.15
N SER A 566 47.09 -32.41 -19.08
CA SER A 566 48.54 -32.68 -19.13
C SER A 566 48.92 -34.07 -18.61
N GLY A 567 48.16 -35.12 -19.02
CA GLY A 567 48.14 -36.41 -18.30
C GLY A 567 48.34 -37.70 -19.10
N GLN A 568 48.52 -37.69 -20.43
CA GLN A 568 48.87 -38.92 -21.17
C GLN A 568 49.46 -38.64 -22.57
N SER A 569 50.77 -38.90 -22.73
CA SER A 569 51.42 -39.03 -24.04
C SER A 569 52.45 -40.14 -23.99
N LEU A 570 52.08 -41.31 -24.52
CA LEU A 570 52.96 -42.46 -24.74
C LEU A 570 52.32 -43.38 -25.80
N PHE A 571 52.97 -43.49 -26.96
CA PHE A 571 53.17 -44.71 -27.78
C PHE A 571 52.03 -45.78 -27.78
N GLN A 572 51.43 -46.22 -28.90
CA GLN A 572 52.09 -46.62 -30.17
C GLN A 572 51.12 -46.90 -31.36
N HIS A 573 51.68 -46.82 -32.58
CA HIS A 573 51.34 -47.54 -33.84
C HIS A 573 49.91 -47.61 -34.45
N PHE A 574 49.81 -46.98 -35.64
CA PHE A 574 49.27 -47.49 -36.94
C PHE A 574 49.15 -49.03 -37.07
N PRO A 575 48.19 -49.59 -37.86
CA PRO A 575 48.05 -49.32 -39.30
C PRO A 575 47.05 -48.23 -39.73
#